data_AF-A0A954KIX7-F1
#
_entry.id   AF-A0A954KIX7-F1
#
_cell.length_a   1.000
_cell.length_b   1.000
_cell.length_c   1.000
_cell.angle_alpha   90.00
_cell.angle_beta   90.00
_cell.angle_gamma   90.00
#
_symmetry.space_group_name_H-M   'P 1'
#
loop_
_entity.id
_entity.type
_entity.pdbx_description
1 polymer ?
#
loop_
_entity_poly.entity_id
_entity_poly.type
_entity_poly.pdbx_seq_one_letter_code
_entity_poly.pdbx_strand_id
1 'polypeptide(L)'
;PGAVSFVRPRRLDRLSLAGDGPTTVELPEEYRNANLMIEVRGGGKVARKTYYANSLLVRMSESYGQLQVRDATSGALLPKVYVKVYAKTQNGVRFHKDGYTDIRGRFDYVSLSGVGARDAQRYSVLVLSDDHGAVVREADAPLE
;
A
#
# COMPACT_ATOMS: atom_id res chain seq x y z
N PRO A 1 -28.77 10.15 0.90
CA PRO A 1 -28.58 9.29 -0.29
C PRO A 1 -27.13 8.81 -0.36
N GLY A 2 -26.86 7.57 0.10
CA GLY A 2 -25.51 7.03 0.24
C GLY A 2 -24.88 6.73 -1.12
N ALA A 3 -23.69 7.26 -1.37
CA ALA A 3 -22.90 6.94 -2.54
C ALA A 3 -22.56 5.45 -2.52
N VAL A 4 -23.15 4.67 -3.43
CA VAL A 4 -22.77 3.29 -3.65
C VAL A 4 -21.43 3.31 -4.36
N SER A 5 -20.37 2.93 -3.64
CA SER A 5 -19.04 2.71 -4.21
C SER A 5 -19.15 1.63 -5.28
N PHE A 6 -19.10 2.02 -6.55
CA PHE A 6 -19.16 1.09 -7.69
C PHE A 6 -17.77 0.47 -7.91
N VAL A 7 -17.35 -0.43 -7.02
CA VAL A 7 -16.14 -1.23 -7.24
C VAL A 7 -16.45 -2.26 -8.32
N ARG A 8 -15.88 -2.08 -9.51
CA ARG A 8 -15.95 -3.08 -10.59
C ARG A 8 -14.77 -4.03 -10.48
N PRO A 9 -14.99 -5.35 -10.55
CA PRO A 9 -13.89 -6.30 -10.57
C PRO A 9 -13.08 -6.10 -11.85
N ARG A 10 -11.74 -6.05 -11.72
CA ARG A 10 -10.83 -6.02 -12.88
C ARG A 10 -10.85 -7.34 -13.64
N ARG A 11 -11.11 -8.44 -12.94
CA ARG A 11 -11.26 -9.80 -13.46
C ARG A 11 -12.38 -10.53 -12.72
N LEU A 12 -13.16 -11.31 -13.45
CA LEU A 12 -14.23 -12.15 -12.90
C LEU A 12 -14.09 -13.56 -13.47
N ASP A 13 -13.81 -14.53 -12.60
CA ASP A 13 -13.78 -15.95 -12.96
C ASP A 13 -14.98 -16.66 -12.34
N ARG A 14 -15.58 -17.59 -13.11
CA ARG A 14 -16.55 -18.56 -12.59
C ARG A 14 -15.87 -19.91 -12.55
N LEU A 15 -15.82 -20.51 -11.36
CA LEU A 15 -15.13 -21.78 -11.13
C LEU A 15 -16.05 -22.75 -10.40
N SER A 16 -15.98 -24.03 -10.78
CA SER A 16 -16.60 -25.11 -10.02
C SER A 16 -15.78 -25.37 -8.76
N LEU A 17 -16.46 -25.49 -7.63
CA LEU A 17 -15.80 -25.90 -6.39
C LEU A 17 -15.41 -27.38 -6.51
N ALA A 18 -14.24 -27.74 -5.98
CA ALA A 18 -13.90 -29.12 -5.67
C ALA A 18 -14.98 -29.67 -4.73
N GLY A 19 -15.49 -30.88 -5.01
CA GLY A 19 -16.63 -31.46 -4.29
C GLY A 19 -16.45 -31.42 -2.78
N ASP A 20 -15.59 -32.29 -2.24
CA ASP A 20 -15.17 -32.22 -0.84
C ASP A 20 -13.78 -31.59 -0.73
N GLY A 21 -13.65 -30.59 0.14
CA GLY A 21 -12.37 -29.95 0.48
C GLY A 21 -12.16 -28.54 -0.10
N PRO A 22 -10.97 -27.95 0.13
CA PRO A 22 -10.65 -26.61 -0.36
C PRO A 22 -10.45 -26.62 -1.89
N THR A 23 -11.00 -25.61 -2.56
CA THR A 23 -10.70 -25.32 -3.97
C THR A 23 -9.54 -24.31 -4.03
N THR A 24 -8.40 -24.73 -4.57
CA THR A 24 -7.24 -23.86 -4.78
C THR A 24 -7.34 -23.21 -6.16
N VAL A 25 -7.20 -21.89 -6.20
CA VAL A 25 -7.17 -21.10 -7.44
C VAL A 25 -5.79 -20.45 -7.53
N GLU A 26 -5.04 -20.80 -8.57
CA GLU A 26 -3.77 -20.15 -8.86
C GLU A 26 -4.00 -18.71 -9.28
N LEU A 27 -3.21 -17.80 -8.71
CA LEU A 27 -3.29 -16.39 -9.07
C LEU A 27 -2.63 -16.17 -10.45
N PRO A 28 -3.33 -15.56 -11.43
CA PRO A 28 -2.75 -15.25 -12.72
C PRO A 28 -1.45 -14.44 -12.59
N GLU A 29 -0.49 -14.70 -13.49
CA GLU A 29 0.85 -14.10 -13.44
C GLU A 29 0.80 -12.56 -13.44
N GLU A 30 -0.12 -11.98 -14.21
CA GLU A 30 -0.39 -10.54 -14.29
C GLU A 30 -0.78 -9.87 -12.96
N TYR A 31 -1.15 -10.65 -11.94
CA TYR A 31 -1.52 -10.15 -10.62
C TYR A 31 -0.51 -10.49 -9.52
N ARG A 32 0.58 -11.20 -9.84
CA ARG A 32 1.57 -11.65 -8.84
C ARG A 32 2.33 -10.53 -8.15
N ASN A 33 2.36 -9.34 -8.73
CA ASN A 33 2.97 -8.13 -8.14
C ASN A 33 1.96 -6.98 -8.00
N ALA A 34 0.66 -7.30 -7.96
CA ALA A 34 -0.40 -6.32 -7.81
C ALA A 34 -1.07 -6.44 -6.43
N ASN A 35 -1.52 -5.30 -5.91
CA ASN A 35 -2.41 -5.29 -4.76
C ASN A 35 -3.82 -5.66 -5.19
N LEU A 36 -4.34 -6.74 -4.64
CA LEU A 36 -5.64 -7.29 -5.01
C LEU A 36 -6.59 -7.27 -3.83
N MET A 37 -7.83 -6.90 -4.10
CA MET A 37 -8.97 -7.26 -3.26
C MET A 37 -9.65 -8.46 -3.94
N ILE A 38 -9.54 -9.63 -3.34
CA ILE A 38 -10.16 -10.86 -3.83
C ILE A 38 -11.52 -11.00 -3.16
N GLU A 39 -12.57 -11.12 -3.96
CA GLU A 39 -13.93 -11.40 -3.49
C GLU A 39 -14.41 -12.73 -4.07
N VAL A 40 -14.86 -13.63 -3.20
CA VAL A 40 -15.45 -14.92 -3.57
C VAL A 40 -16.92 -14.91 -3.21
N ARG A 41 -17.78 -15.27 -4.18
CA ARG A 41 -19.23 -15.37 -3.99
C ARG A 41 -19.71 -16.78 -4.31
N GLY A 42 -20.51 -17.38 -3.44
CA GLY A 42 -21.07 -18.72 -3.65
C GLY A 42 -22.08 -19.12 -2.59
N GLY A 43 -23.15 -19.82 -2.98
CA GLY A 43 -24.19 -20.30 -2.05
C GLY A 43 -24.81 -19.21 -1.16
N GLY A 44 -24.97 -17.99 -1.69
CA GLY A 44 -25.46 -16.83 -0.93
C GLY A 44 -24.44 -16.19 0.03
N LYS A 45 -23.21 -16.70 0.10
CA LYS A 45 -22.13 -16.16 0.94
C LYS A 45 -21.16 -15.32 0.12
N VAL A 46 -20.55 -14.34 0.78
CA VAL A 46 -19.50 -13.49 0.23
C VAL A 46 -18.33 -13.43 1.20
N ALA A 47 -17.12 -13.73 0.72
CA ALA A 47 -15.88 -13.57 1.46
C ALA A 47 -14.95 -12.61 0.71
N ARG A 48 -14.25 -11.75 1.46
CA ARG A 48 -13.29 -10.77 0.91
C ARG A 48 -11.94 -10.92 1.60
N LYS A 49 -10.86 -10.87 0.84
CA LYS A 49 -9.50 -10.88 1.37
C LYS A 49 -8.60 -10.00 0.52
N THR A 50 -7.76 -9.20 1.16
CA THR A 50 -6.75 -8.42 0.47
C THR A 50 -5.46 -9.24 0.33
N TYR A 51 -4.91 -9.30 -0.87
CA TYR A 51 -3.63 -9.90 -1.18
C TYR A 51 -2.67 -8.81 -1.65
N TYR A 52 -1.63 -8.55 -0.84
CA TYR A 52 -0.61 -7.56 -1.14
C TYR A 52 0.60 -8.28 -1.73
N ALA A 53 0.56 -8.48 -3.04
CA ALA A 53 1.67 -9.03 -3.78
C ALA A 53 2.63 -7.88 -4.11
N ASN A 54 3.62 -7.65 -3.25
CA ASN A 54 4.70 -6.72 -3.54
C ASN A 54 6.03 -7.35 -3.17
N SER A 55 7.06 -7.09 -3.96
CA SER A 55 8.45 -7.38 -3.61
C SER A 55 9.10 -6.15 -2.95
N LEU A 56 8.32 -5.33 -2.24
CA LEU A 56 8.82 -4.12 -1.59
C LEU A 56 9.16 -4.38 -0.12
N LEU A 57 10.45 -4.29 0.20
CA LEU A 57 10.90 -4.16 1.58
C LEU A 57 10.99 -2.68 1.94
N VAL A 58 9.98 -2.17 2.63
CA VAL A 58 9.95 -0.79 3.15
C VAL A 58 10.32 -0.77 4.62
N ARG A 59 11.45 -0.12 4.96
CA ARG A 59 11.85 0.14 6.34
C ARG A 59 11.53 1.57 6.72
N MET A 60 10.76 1.75 7.78
CA MET A 60 10.46 3.05 8.37
C MET A 60 11.49 3.38 9.44
N SER A 61 11.93 4.64 9.47
CA SER A 61 12.76 5.21 10.51
C SER A 61 12.03 6.42 11.09
N GLU A 62 11.17 6.15 12.07
CA GLU A 62 10.24 7.14 12.64
C GLU A 62 10.95 8.30 13.31
N SER A 63 12.01 8.04 14.06
CA SER A 63 12.83 9.07 14.71
C SER A 63 13.44 10.10 13.75
N TYR A 64 13.65 9.73 12.48
CA TYR A 64 14.22 10.61 11.45
C TYR A 64 13.19 11.03 10.41
N GLY A 65 11.92 10.59 10.52
CA GLY A 65 10.89 10.88 9.52
C GLY A 65 11.21 10.35 8.12
N GLN A 66 11.98 9.27 8.01
CA GLN A 66 12.47 8.74 6.72
C GLN A 66 12.08 7.30 6.51
N LEU A 67 11.93 6.91 5.25
CA LEU A 67 11.80 5.51 4.83
C LEU A 67 12.92 5.13 3.86
N GLN A 68 13.20 3.83 3.78
CA GLN A 68 14.01 3.23 2.72
C GLN A 68 13.25 2.09 2.05
N VAL A 69 13.28 2.08 0.72
CA VAL A 69 12.66 1.06 -0.12
C VAL A 69 13.74 0.19 -0.78
N ARG A 70 13.53 -1.12 -0.70
CA ARG A 70 14.37 -2.12 -1.34
C ARG A 70 13.52 -3.16 -2.05
N ASP A 71 14.08 -3.80 -3.06
CA ASP A 71 13.52 -5.05 -3.56
C ASP A 71 13.75 -6.15 -2.51
N ALA A 72 12.68 -6.84 -2.14
CA ALA A 72 12.68 -7.84 -1.07
C ALA A 72 13.42 -9.12 -1.48
N THR A 73 13.54 -9.39 -2.78
CA THR A 73 14.16 -10.60 -3.33
C THR A 73 15.67 -10.45 -3.46
N SER A 74 16.11 -9.39 -4.11
CA SER A 74 17.51 -9.09 -4.41
C SER A 74 18.20 -8.22 -3.34
N GLY A 75 17.43 -7.51 -2.52
CA GLY A 75 17.96 -6.54 -1.55
C GLY A 75 18.40 -5.21 -2.15
N ALA A 76 18.23 -5.01 -3.46
CA ALA A 76 18.63 -3.80 -4.17
C ALA A 76 17.88 -2.57 -3.65
N LEU A 77 18.57 -1.42 -3.54
CA LEU A 77 17.94 -0.14 -3.23
C LEU A 77 17.11 0.32 -4.43
N LEU A 78 15.87 0.77 -4.20
CA LEU A 78 14.97 1.15 -5.27
C LEU A 78 14.82 2.67 -5.38
N PRO A 79 15.49 3.33 -6.34
CA PRO A 79 15.25 4.73 -6.64
C PRO A 79 13.95 4.93 -7.42
N LYS A 80 13.45 6.18 -7.47
CA LYS A 80 12.28 6.57 -8.26
C LYS A 80 10.99 5.81 -7.92
N VAL A 81 10.89 5.24 -6.72
CA VAL A 81 9.64 4.65 -6.22
C VAL A 81 8.74 5.79 -5.75
N TYR A 82 7.50 5.83 -6.23
CA TYR A 82 6.55 6.87 -5.87
C TYR A 82 6.11 6.69 -4.42
N VAL A 83 6.09 7.80 -3.67
CA VAL A 83 5.64 7.83 -2.27
C VAL A 83 4.60 8.91 -2.12
N LYS A 84 3.45 8.57 -1.53
CA LYS A 84 2.36 9.51 -1.22
C LYS A 84 2.01 9.43 0.26
N VAL A 85 1.99 10.57 0.93
CA VAL A 85 1.85 10.68 2.38
C VAL A 85 0.60 11.46 2.74
N TYR A 86 -0.18 10.90 3.65
CA TYR A 86 -1.27 11.59 4.33
C TYR A 86 -0.93 11.72 5.81
N ALA A 87 -1.32 12.84 6.41
CA ALA A 87 -1.18 13.09 7.83
C ALA A 87 -2.56 13.09 8.50
N LYS A 88 -2.68 12.36 9.61
CA LYS A 88 -3.78 12.51 10.56
C LYS A 88 -3.39 13.59 11.56
N THR A 89 -4.28 14.56 11.75
CA THR A 89 -4.15 15.67 12.68
C THR A 89 -5.38 15.72 13.59
N GLN A 90 -5.38 16.62 14.57
CA GLN A 90 -6.57 16.85 15.42
C GLN A 90 -7.80 17.27 14.60
N ASN A 91 -7.58 17.98 13.48
CA ASN A 91 -8.65 18.52 12.63
C ASN A 91 -9.06 17.56 11.50
N GLY A 92 -8.53 16.33 11.48
CA GLY A 92 -8.83 15.32 10.47
C GLY A 92 -7.62 14.90 9.65
N VAL A 93 -7.88 14.23 8.52
CA VAL A 93 -6.86 13.69 7.62
C VAL A 93 -6.65 14.63 6.44
N ARG A 94 -5.39 14.92 6.10
CA ARG A 94 -5.05 15.73 4.92
C ARG A 94 -3.89 15.13 4.15
N PHE A 95 -3.81 15.49 2.87
CA PHE A 95 -2.61 15.26 2.08
C PHE A 95 -1.43 16.01 2.74
N HIS A 96 -0.31 15.31 2.91
CA HIS A 96 0.89 15.86 3.53
C HIS A 96 1.93 16.20 2.48
N LYS A 97 2.39 15.21 1.72
CA LYS A 97 3.32 15.37 0.60
C LYS A 97 3.36 14.12 -0.26
N ASP A 98 3.96 14.23 -1.43
CA ASP A 98 4.39 13.10 -2.24
C ASP A 98 5.75 13.37 -2.88
N GLY A 99 6.27 12.36 -3.57
CA GLY A 99 7.51 12.46 -4.32
C GLY A 99 8.06 11.09 -4.64
N TYR A 100 9.37 11.03 -4.86
CA TYR A 100 10.05 9.81 -5.28
C TYR A 100 11.26 9.53 -4.41
N THR A 101 11.58 8.24 -4.23
CA THR A 101 12.81 7.86 -3.54
C THR A 101 14.06 8.30 -4.31
N ASP A 102 15.10 8.69 -3.57
CA ASP A 102 16.41 9.08 -4.13
C ASP A 102 17.22 7.86 -4.62
N ILE A 103 18.45 8.08 -5.10
CA ILE A 103 19.37 7.02 -5.56
C ILE A 103 19.70 5.97 -4.47
N ARG A 104 19.43 6.25 -3.20
CA ARG A 104 19.63 5.35 -2.06
C ARG A 104 18.33 4.66 -1.62
N GLY A 105 17.28 4.80 -2.42
CA GLY A 105 15.94 4.32 -2.14
C GLY A 105 15.28 5.02 -0.95
N ARG A 106 15.74 6.21 -0.57
CA ARG A 106 15.24 6.93 0.62
C ARG A 106 14.24 8.01 0.27
N PHE A 107 13.31 8.25 1.19
CA PHE A 107 12.37 9.36 1.11
C PHE A 107 12.11 9.91 2.52
N ASP A 108 12.15 11.23 2.66
CA ASP A 108 11.73 11.95 3.87
C ASP A 108 10.22 12.21 3.78
N TYR A 109 9.44 11.54 4.64
CA TYR A 109 7.98 11.64 4.65
C TYR A 109 7.45 12.68 5.64
N VAL A 110 8.30 13.30 6.46
CA VAL A 110 7.89 14.27 7.49
C VAL A 110 8.14 15.70 7.04
N SER A 111 9.35 16.00 6.59
CA SER A 111 9.78 17.37 6.30
C SER A 111 8.97 17.99 5.17
N LEU A 112 8.48 19.21 5.39
CA LEU A 112 7.86 20.05 4.37
C LEU A 112 8.72 21.27 4.10
N SER A 113 8.79 21.68 2.85
CA SER A 113 9.18 23.04 2.48
C SER A 113 8.01 23.98 2.80
N GLY A 114 7.93 24.46 4.05
CA GLY A 114 6.88 25.38 4.52
C GLY A 114 6.44 25.17 5.97
N VAL A 115 5.50 25.99 6.46
CA VAL A 115 5.14 26.12 7.90
C VAL A 115 4.21 24.99 8.44
N GLY A 116 3.87 23.98 7.63
CA GLY A 116 2.74 23.06 7.91
C GLY A 116 3.05 21.71 8.60
N ALA A 117 4.22 21.50 9.18
CA ALA A 117 4.68 20.17 9.60
C ALA A 117 4.39 19.77 11.07
N ARG A 118 3.76 20.63 11.88
CA ARG A 118 3.81 20.50 13.37
C ARG A 118 2.61 19.86 14.06
N ASP A 119 1.53 19.51 13.37
CA ASP A 119 0.29 19.00 13.98
C ASP A 119 -0.07 17.56 13.55
N ALA A 120 0.83 16.89 12.83
CA ALA A 120 0.65 15.48 12.50
C ALA A 120 0.76 14.62 13.76
N GLN A 121 -0.24 13.78 13.99
CA GLN A 121 -0.22 12.75 15.04
C GLN A 121 0.27 11.42 14.47
N ARG A 122 -0.04 11.17 13.19
CA ARG A 122 0.25 9.91 12.51
C ARG A 122 0.31 10.11 11.00
N TYR A 123 1.13 9.33 10.33
CA TYR A 123 1.26 9.30 8.88
C TYR A 123 0.74 7.99 8.30
N SER A 124 0.12 8.08 7.14
CA SER A 124 -0.16 6.95 6.25
C SER A 124 0.59 7.17 4.94
N VAL A 125 1.48 6.23 4.62
CA VAL A 125 2.45 6.33 3.54
C VAL A 125 2.18 5.22 2.53
N LEU A 126 1.71 5.59 1.35
CA LEU A 126 1.64 4.71 0.19
C LEU A 126 2.99 4.74 -0.52
N VAL A 127 3.56 3.56 -0.74
CA VAL A 127 4.75 3.33 -1.57
C VAL A 127 4.30 2.53 -2.79
N LEU A 128 4.58 3.02 -4.00
CA LEU A 128 4.13 2.45 -5.27
C LEU A 128 5.30 2.35 -6.25
N SER A 129 5.54 1.13 -6.72
CA SER A 129 6.47 0.78 -7.79
C SER A 129 5.69 0.10 -8.91
N ASP A 130 5.97 0.49 -10.15
CA ASP A 130 5.34 -0.12 -11.32
C ASP A 130 5.73 -1.60 -11.47
N ASP A 131 6.96 -1.95 -11.07
CA ASP A 131 7.51 -3.29 -11.26
C ASP A 131 7.39 -4.18 -10.01
N HIS A 132 7.31 -3.58 -8.82
CA HIS A 132 7.43 -4.31 -7.54
C HIS A 132 6.16 -4.22 -6.68
N GLY A 133 5.11 -3.58 -7.19
CA GLY A 133 3.81 -3.47 -6.54
C GLY A 133 3.70 -2.27 -5.60
N ALA A 134 2.77 -2.34 -4.65
CA ALA A 134 2.54 -1.25 -3.71
C ALA A 134 2.38 -1.73 -2.28
N VAL A 135 2.68 -0.85 -1.33
CA VAL A 135 2.48 -1.12 0.08
C VAL A 135 2.09 0.15 0.83
N VAL A 136 1.21 0.01 1.82
CA VAL A 136 0.91 1.09 2.76
C VAL A 136 1.63 0.82 4.08
N ARG A 137 2.23 1.85 4.65
CA ARG A 137 2.81 1.86 5.99
C ARG A 137 2.20 2.98 6.82
N GLU A 138 1.96 2.71 8.08
CA GLU A 138 1.59 3.73 9.05
C GLU A 138 2.79 3.96 9.97
N ALA A 139 3.02 5.21 10.36
CA ALA A 139 4.07 5.61 11.29
C ALA A 139 3.53 6.71 12.19
N ASP A 140 3.90 6.69 13.47
CA ASP A 140 3.59 7.80 14.35
C ASP A 140 4.44 9.02 13.98
N ALA A 141 3.99 10.21 14.36
CA ALA A 141 4.82 11.39 14.19
C ALA A 141 6.09 11.27 15.06
N PRO A 142 7.27 11.71 14.57
CA PRO A 142 8.48 11.70 15.38
C PRO A 142 8.23 12.48 16.68
N LEU A 143 8.66 11.91 17.81
CA LEU A 143 8.66 12.61 19.08
C LEU A 143 9.72 13.73 18.99
N GLU A 144 9.32 14.98 19.26
CA GLU A 144 10.27 16.09 19.49
C GLU A 144 11.07 15.87 20.77
#